data_AF-A0A0C3E6R2-F1
#
_entry.id   AF-A0A0C3E6R2-F1
#
_cell.length_a   1.000
_cell.length_b   1.000
_cell.length_c   1.000
_cell.angle_alpha   90.00
_cell.angle_beta   90.00
_cell.angle_gamma   90.00
#
_symmetry.space_group_name_H-M   'P 1'
#
loop_
_entity.id
_entity.type
_entity.pdbx_description
1 polymer ?
#
loop_
_entity_poly.entity_id
_entity_poly.type
_entity_poly.pdbx_seq_one_letter_code
_entity_poly.pdbx_strand_id
1 'polypeptide(L)'
;MNLRKLKQLETHISGIDFRGEEYADEVGSIVGAPEPDRPSDIPPVLVFYAIRNIIHPAFIVGQIPDLLNLLTMVDIFRQFANNKSGEVLAWDQYYSKEQDNQEVTLLTAKEVRGLEVYQAQSGHLREQYILLLRNLCLIYIHYLWTAPESCLLAIRLNDFFPGSVDGFQEPSSFLFHEDLSEDERRVFTELKDECSTSMKTILEWESEQEELAREQG
;
A
#
# COMPACT_ATOMS: atom_id res chain seq x y z
N MET A 1 -25.12 -7.81 -16.40
CA MET A 1 -24.43 -8.20 -15.15
C MET A 1 -25.25 -9.33 -14.51
N ASN A 2 -24.65 -10.46 -14.17
CA ASN A 2 -25.40 -11.68 -13.85
C ASN A 2 -25.79 -11.66 -12.36
N LEU A 3 -27.07 -11.37 -12.07
CA LEU A 3 -27.71 -11.31 -10.73
C LEU A 3 -27.39 -12.51 -9.82
N ARG A 4 -26.93 -13.63 -10.36
CA ARG A 4 -26.51 -14.81 -9.59
C ARG A 4 -25.14 -14.66 -8.91
N LYS A 5 -24.24 -13.83 -9.44
CA LYS A 5 -22.90 -13.63 -8.86
C LYS A 5 -22.90 -12.67 -7.67
N LEU A 6 -23.77 -11.65 -7.69
CA LEU A 6 -23.95 -10.74 -6.54
C LEU A 6 -24.64 -11.44 -5.37
N LYS A 7 -25.65 -12.29 -5.64
CA LYS A 7 -26.25 -13.15 -4.60
C LYS A 7 -25.28 -14.12 -3.93
N GLN A 8 -24.21 -14.56 -4.62
CA GLN A 8 -23.14 -15.38 -4.04
C GLN A 8 -22.24 -14.57 -3.08
N LEU A 9 -21.99 -13.29 -3.38
CA LEU A 9 -21.31 -12.35 -2.48
C LEU A 9 -22.22 -12.00 -1.28
N GLU A 10 -23.52 -11.84 -1.52
CA GLU A 10 -24.53 -11.63 -0.47
C GLU A 10 -24.61 -12.83 0.48
N THR A 11 -24.45 -14.07 -0.01
CA THR A 11 -24.38 -15.27 0.85
C THR A 11 -23.08 -15.39 1.64
N HIS A 12 -21.96 -14.84 1.14
CA HIS A 12 -20.70 -14.79 1.90
C HIS A 12 -20.68 -13.66 2.95
N ILE A 13 -21.43 -12.58 2.71
CA ILE A 13 -21.48 -11.42 3.60
C ILE A 13 -22.61 -11.57 4.66
N SER A 14 -23.68 -12.32 4.37
CA SER A 14 -24.81 -12.52 5.30
C SER A 14 -24.78 -13.82 6.13
N GLY A 15 -23.82 -14.72 5.88
CA GLY A 15 -23.79 -16.09 6.42
C GLY A 15 -22.76 -16.40 7.50
N ILE A 16 -22.21 -15.40 8.20
CA ILE A 16 -21.24 -15.62 9.28
C ILE A 16 -21.98 -16.11 10.54
N ASP A 17 -22.15 -17.43 10.66
CA ASP A 17 -22.52 -18.13 11.90
C ASP A 17 -21.30 -18.90 12.43
N PHE A 18 -20.92 -18.58 13.67
CA PHE A 18 -19.75 -19.07 14.38
C PHE A 18 -20.04 -20.42 15.04
N ARG A 19 -19.81 -21.53 14.32
CA ARG A 19 -19.62 -22.83 14.96
C ARG A 19 -18.44 -23.56 14.35
N GLY A 20 -17.40 -23.67 15.17
CA GLY A 20 -16.18 -24.35 14.84
C GLY A 20 -16.35 -25.85 14.72
N GLU A 21 -15.50 -26.44 13.90
CA GLU A 21 -14.98 -27.78 14.10
C GLU A 21 -13.54 -27.82 13.58
N GLU A 22 -12.69 -28.42 14.40
CA GLU A 22 -11.29 -28.79 14.16
C GLU A 22 -11.11 -29.50 12.82
N TYR A 23 -9.94 -29.35 12.20
CA TYR A 23 -8.97 -30.42 11.89
C TYR A 23 -7.85 -29.82 11.04
N ALA A 24 -6.68 -29.63 11.65
CA ALA A 24 -5.43 -29.46 10.93
C ALA A 24 -4.41 -30.41 11.55
N ASP A 25 -4.30 -31.60 10.97
CA ASP A 25 -3.15 -32.48 11.17
C ASP A 25 -2.17 -32.31 10.00
N GLU A 26 -0.95 -32.02 10.41
CA GLU A 26 0.36 -32.19 9.78
C GLU A 26 0.43 -32.86 8.40
N VAL A 27 1.01 -32.14 7.42
CA VAL A 27 2.19 -32.60 6.64
C VAL A 27 2.92 -31.33 6.14
N GLY A 28 4.10 -30.99 6.63
CA GLY A 28 5.31 -31.35 5.91
C GLY A 28 6.41 -30.30 6.10
N SER A 29 7.33 -30.63 6.99
CA SER A 29 8.58 -29.92 7.26
C SER A 29 9.53 -29.96 6.04
N ILE A 30 10.55 -29.09 6.10
CA ILE A 30 11.83 -29.13 5.37
C ILE A 30 11.85 -28.45 3.99
N VAL A 31 11.96 -27.12 3.96
CA VAL A 31 13.05 -26.36 3.28
C VAL A 31 13.11 -25.01 4.00
N GLY A 32 14.29 -24.62 4.50
CA GLY A 32 14.47 -23.28 5.06
C GLY A 32 14.07 -22.25 4.01
N ALA A 33 13.01 -21.49 4.30
CA ALA A 33 12.57 -20.41 3.44
C ALA A 33 13.76 -19.45 3.25
N PRO A 34 14.08 -19.05 2.00
CA PRO A 34 15.01 -17.95 1.81
C PRO A 34 14.47 -16.76 2.61
N GLU A 35 15.32 -16.14 3.43
CA GLU A 35 14.98 -14.85 4.04
C GLU A 35 14.48 -13.94 2.90
N PRO A 36 13.35 -13.23 3.07
CA PRO A 36 12.85 -12.36 2.03
C PRO A 36 13.95 -11.36 1.68
N ASP A 37 14.36 -11.36 0.41
CA ASP A 37 15.38 -10.45 -0.13
C ASP A 37 15.09 -9.04 0.41
N ARG A 38 16.08 -8.44 1.09
CA ARG A 38 15.90 -7.08 1.57
C ARG A 38 15.63 -6.21 0.34
N PRO A 39 14.64 -5.29 0.40
CA PRO A 39 14.37 -4.38 -0.72
C PRO A 39 15.58 -3.52 -1.14
N SER A 40 16.70 -3.59 -0.42
CA SER A 40 18.00 -2.98 -0.77
C SER A 40 18.69 -3.57 -1.99
N ASP A 41 18.34 -4.79 -2.42
CA ASP A 41 19.14 -5.51 -3.42
C ASP A 41 18.62 -5.29 -4.86
N ILE A 42 17.45 -4.67 -5.00
CA ILE A 42 16.85 -4.35 -6.30
C ILE A 42 17.39 -3.00 -6.80
N PRO A 43 18.05 -2.95 -7.97
CA PRO A 43 18.49 -1.68 -8.54
C PRO A 43 17.31 -0.71 -8.76
N PRO A 44 17.39 0.56 -8.30
CA PRO A 44 16.30 1.53 -8.44
C PRO A 44 15.81 1.71 -9.88
N VAL A 45 16.71 1.58 -10.86
CA VAL A 45 16.38 1.67 -12.29
C VAL A 45 15.33 0.64 -12.73
N LEU A 46 15.34 -0.57 -12.15
CA LEU A 46 14.36 -1.60 -12.48
C LEU A 46 12.98 -1.27 -11.90
N VAL A 47 12.94 -0.72 -10.68
CA VAL A 47 11.70 -0.25 -10.06
C VAL A 47 11.06 0.86 -10.90
N PHE A 48 11.85 1.86 -11.32
CA PHE A 48 11.35 2.93 -12.19
C PHE A 48 10.87 2.41 -13.55
N TYR A 49 11.57 1.43 -14.13
CA TYR A 49 11.17 0.82 -15.39
C TYR A 49 9.84 0.06 -15.24
N ALA A 50 9.67 -0.71 -14.16
CA ALA A 50 8.43 -1.43 -13.86
C ALA A 50 7.25 -0.45 -13.65
N ILE A 51 7.44 0.59 -12.83
CA ILE A 51 6.44 1.65 -12.62
C ILE A 51 6.05 2.29 -13.96
N ARG A 52 7.04 2.61 -14.81
CA ARG A 52 6.78 3.21 -16.11
C ARG A 52 5.91 2.31 -17.00
N ASN A 53 6.13 1.00 -16.98
CA ASN A 53 5.34 0.05 -17.77
C ASN A 53 3.89 -0.09 -17.27
N ILE A 54 3.64 0.18 -15.99
CA ILE A 54 2.28 0.20 -15.42
C ILE A 54 1.56 1.50 -15.80
N ILE A 55 2.27 2.63 -15.80
CA ILE A 55 1.67 3.96 -15.96
C ILE A 55 1.59 4.40 -17.43
N HIS A 56 2.50 3.96 -18.29
CA HIS A 56 2.64 4.44 -19.66
C HIS A 56 2.67 3.28 -20.68
N PRO A 57 2.02 3.44 -21.86
CA PRO A 57 1.33 4.62 -22.37
C PRO A 57 -0.09 4.84 -21.83
N ALA A 58 -0.68 3.80 -21.24
CA ALA A 58 -1.98 3.86 -20.60
C ALA A 58 -1.89 3.17 -19.25
N PHE A 59 -2.51 3.76 -18.24
CA PHE A 59 -2.49 3.25 -16.88
C PHE A 59 -3.25 1.92 -16.76
N ILE A 60 -2.57 0.90 -16.25
CA ILE A 60 -3.12 -0.46 -16.11
C ILE A 60 -3.70 -0.64 -14.69
N VAL A 61 -4.99 -0.39 -14.53
CA VAL A 61 -5.70 -0.44 -13.23
C VAL A 61 -5.55 -1.80 -12.53
N GLY A 62 -5.55 -2.91 -13.28
CA GLY A 62 -5.38 -4.26 -12.73
C GLY A 62 -4.02 -4.49 -12.05
N GLN A 63 -3.01 -3.66 -12.33
CA GLN A 63 -1.67 -3.74 -11.73
C GLN A 63 -1.44 -2.72 -10.61
N ILE A 64 -2.51 -2.09 -10.09
CA ILE A 64 -2.39 -1.21 -8.93
C ILE A 64 -1.75 -1.93 -7.72
N PRO A 65 -2.07 -3.20 -7.39
CA PRO A 65 -1.40 -3.89 -6.28
C PRO A 65 0.13 -3.93 -6.44
N ASP A 66 0.62 -4.26 -7.63
CA ASP A 66 2.05 -4.28 -7.92
C ASP A 66 2.65 -2.88 -7.86
N LEU A 67 1.92 -1.87 -8.38
CA LEU A 67 2.33 -0.47 -8.31
C LEU A 67 2.48 0.02 -6.88
N LEU A 68 1.58 -0.34 -5.97
CA LEU A 68 1.66 0.04 -4.56
C LEU A 68 2.95 -0.50 -3.93
N ASN A 69 3.28 -1.77 -4.18
CA ASN A 69 4.53 -2.35 -3.69
C ASN A 69 5.79 -1.71 -4.31
N LEU A 70 5.75 -1.40 -5.62
CA LEU A 70 6.84 -0.68 -6.28
C LEU A 70 7.02 0.73 -5.71
N LEU A 71 5.93 1.44 -5.41
CA LEU A 71 5.97 2.77 -4.78
C LEU A 71 6.52 2.69 -3.35
N THR A 72 6.20 1.64 -2.59
CA THR A 72 6.83 1.41 -1.29
C THR A 72 8.34 1.27 -1.42
N MET A 73 8.83 0.53 -2.42
CA MET A 73 10.28 0.44 -2.66
C MET A 73 10.91 1.79 -3.01
N VAL A 74 10.22 2.63 -3.79
CA VAL A 74 10.68 4.01 -4.06
C VAL A 74 10.77 4.81 -2.78
N ASP A 75 9.79 4.70 -1.87
CA ASP A 75 9.83 5.41 -0.60
C ASP A 75 10.95 4.91 0.32
N ILE A 76 11.20 3.59 0.35
CA ILE A 76 12.36 2.99 1.06
C ILE A 76 13.67 3.60 0.55
N PHE A 77 13.86 3.71 -0.77
CA PHE A 77 15.05 4.36 -1.33
C PHE A 77 15.14 5.83 -0.96
N ARG A 78 14.02 6.56 -0.97
CA ARG A 78 13.95 7.98 -0.60
C ARG A 78 14.37 8.18 0.86
N GLN A 79 13.84 7.37 1.77
CA GLN A 79 14.18 7.41 3.19
C GLN A 79 15.64 7.06 3.44
N PHE A 80 16.14 6.00 2.78
CA PHE A 80 17.56 5.64 2.85
C PHE A 80 18.46 6.80 2.42
N ALA A 81 18.17 7.42 1.28
CA ALA A 81 18.91 8.58 0.79
C ALA A 81 18.80 9.78 1.74
N ASN A 82 17.64 10.01 2.37
CA ASN A 82 17.44 11.08 3.33
C ASN A 82 18.29 10.87 4.60
N ASN A 83 18.28 9.66 5.14
CA ASN A 83 19.07 9.30 6.32
C ASN A 83 20.57 9.43 6.03
N LYS A 84 21.02 8.91 4.87
CA LYS A 84 22.43 9.04 4.46
C LYS A 84 22.84 10.49 4.22
N SER A 85 21.96 11.31 3.65
CA SER A 85 22.21 12.75 3.51
C SER A 85 22.42 13.41 4.88
N GLY A 86 21.65 12.99 5.89
CA GLY A 86 21.79 13.46 7.28
C GLY A 86 23.12 13.10 7.90
N GLU A 87 23.50 11.83 7.79
CA GLU A 87 24.80 11.36 8.26
C GLU A 87 25.94 12.11 7.58
N VAL A 88 25.90 12.25 6.25
CA VAL A 88 26.96 12.93 5.48
C VAL A 88 27.09 14.40 5.91
N LEU A 89 25.99 15.13 6.06
CA LEU A 89 26.03 16.52 6.53
C LEU A 89 26.59 16.64 7.96
N ALA A 90 26.25 15.70 8.84
CA ALA A 90 26.77 15.68 10.21
C ALA A 90 28.29 15.43 10.23
N TRP A 91 28.78 14.49 9.41
CA TRP A 91 30.21 14.21 9.27
C TRP A 91 30.97 15.38 8.62
N ASP A 92 30.42 15.98 7.57
CA ASP A 92 30.98 17.18 6.95
C ASP A 92 31.13 18.31 7.97
N GLN A 93 30.10 18.55 8.79
CA GLN A 93 30.15 19.52 9.87
C GLN A 93 31.19 19.17 10.94
N TYR A 94 31.31 17.89 11.32
CA TYR A 94 32.29 17.44 12.31
C TYR A 94 33.73 17.69 11.82
N TYR A 95 34.07 17.20 10.63
CA TYR A 95 35.43 17.32 10.09
C TYR A 95 35.76 18.75 9.65
N SER A 96 34.77 19.58 9.29
CA SER A 96 35.02 21.02 9.00
C SER A 96 35.59 21.78 10.20
N LYS A 97 35.36 21.31 11.43
CA LYS A 97 35.88 21.90 12.68
C LYS A 97 37.22 21.31 13.11
N GLU A 98 37.62 20.17 12.55
CA GLU A 98 38.82 19.43 12.93
C GLU A 98 39.97 19.80 11.96
N GLN A 99 40.69 20.87 12.28
CA GLN A 99 41.71 21.50 11.39
C GLN A 99 42.92 20.61 11.03
N ASP A 100 43.12 19.47 11.70
CA ASP A 100 44.32 18.64 11.58
C ASP A 100 44.18 17.41 10.66
N ASN A 101 42.98 17.09 10.16
CA ASN A 101 42.75 15.90 9.34
C ASN A 101 42.90 16.20 7.83
N GLN A 102 44.15 16.27 7.35
CA GLN A 102 44.49 16.53 5.93
C GLN A 102 44.02 15.44 4.95
N GLU A 103 43.56 14.28 5.44
CA GLU A 103 43.11 13.16 4.60
C GLU A 103 41.59 13.17 4.30
N VAL A 104 40.82 14.08 4.90
CA VAL A 104 39.35 14.11 4.73
C VAL A 104 38.96 15.10 3.64
N THR A 105 38.24 14.61 2.63
CA THR A 105 37.64 15.48 1.59
C THR A 105 36.27 15.95 2.06
N LEU A 106 36.11 17.25 2.25
CA LEU A 106 34.85 17.89 2.61
C LEU A 106 33.96 18.11 1.38
N LEU A 107 32.66 18.24 1.62
CA LEU A 107 31.69 18.59 0.60
C LEU A 107 31.92 20.01 0.07
N THR A 108 31.60 20.21 -1.20
CA THR A 108 31.49 21.56 -1.76
C THR A 108 30.23 22.25 -1.23
N ALA A 109 30.24 23.59 -1.18
CA ALA A 109 29.07 24.37 -0.78
C ALA A 109 27.81 24.10 -1.63
N LYS A 110 27.99 23.64 -2.88
CA LYS A 110 26.89 23.23 -3.76
C LYS A 110 26.28 21.90 -3.31
N GLU A 111 27.10 20.94 -2.93
CA GLU A 111 26.66 19.63 -2.44
C GLU A 111 25.95 19.76 -1.10
N VAL A 112 26.51 20.52 -0.16
CA VAL A 112 25.86 20.82 1.14
C VAL A 112 24.46 21.37 0.92
N ARG A 113 24.34 22.43 0.11
CA ARG A 113 23.04 23.05 -0.20
C ARG A 113 22.07 22.06 -0.87
N GLY A 114 22.58 21.19 -1.75
CA GLY A 114 21.77 20.17 -2.40
C GLY A 114 21.17 19.19 -1.40
N LEU A 115 21.98 18.70 -0.46
CA LEU A 115 21.55 17.78 0.59
C LEU A 115 20.60 18.44 1.60
N GLU A 116 20.85 19.70 1.99
CA GLU A 116 19.95 20.47 2.86
C GLU A 116 18.57 20.68 2.22
N VAL A 117 18.53 21.06 0.93
CA VAL A 117 17.27 21.22 0.19
C VAL A 117 16.54 19.88 0.10
N TYR A 118 17.26 18.79 -0.17
CA TYR A 118 16.67 17.46 -0.24
C TYR A 118 16.03 17.06 1.09
N GLN A 119 16.72 17.26 2.23
CA GLN A 119 16.16 16.98 3.55
C GLN A 119 14.95 17.85 3.87
N ALA A 120 15.02 19.15 3.55
CA ALA A 120 13.92 20.08 3.80
C ALA A 120 12.63 19.66 3.07
N GLN A 121 12.75 18.95 1.94
CA GLN A 121 11.61 18.43 1.17
C GLN A 121 11.10 17.06 1.65
N SER A 122 11.85 16.37 2.51
CA SER A 122 11.56 14.98 2.88
C SER A 122 10.16 14.77 3.46
N GLY A 123 9.70 15.68 4.33
CA GLY A 123 8.35 15.63 4.91
C GLY A 123 7.26 15.77 3.84
N HIS A 124 7.39 16.77 2.97
CA HIS A 124 6.43 16.99 1.88
C HIS A 124 6.35 15.81 0.91
N LEU A 125 7.48 15.19 0.58
CA LEU A 125 7.51 14.01 -0.29
C LEU A 125 6.84 12.80 0.38
N ARG A 126 6.95 12.65 1.70
CA ARG A 126 6.23 11.61 2.45
C ARG A 126 4.72 11.84 2.40
N GLU A 127 4.26 13.07 2.60
CA GLU A 127 2.83 13.41 2.47
C GLU A 127 2.28 13.06 1.08
N GLN A 128 3.04 13.39 0.02
CA GLN A 128 2.67 13.05 -1.36
C GLN A 128 2.59 11.54 -1.59
N TYR A 129 3.54 10.78 -1.03
CA TYR A 129 3.54 9.32 -1.11
C TYR A 129 2.29 8.73 -0.45
N ILE A 130 1.94 9.16 0.77
CA ILE A 130 0.74 8.68 1.48
C ILE A 130 -0.54 9.03 0.71
N LEU A 131 -0.62 10.25 0.18
CA LEU A 131 -1.75 10.67 -0.65
C LEU A 131 -1.88 9.81 -1.91
N LEU A 132 -0.76 9.47 -2.54
CA LEU A 132 -0.73 8.60 -3.71
C LEU A 132 -1.23 7.18 -3.38
N LEU A 133 -0.73 6.58 -2.29
CA LEU A 133 -1.21 5.27 -1.83
C LEU A 133 -2.71 5.28 -1.58
N ARG A 134 -3.22 6.26 -0.81
CA ARG A 134 -4.65 6.42 -0.50
C ARG A 134 -5.49 6.41 -1.78
N ASN A 135 -5.13 7.25 -2.75
CA ASN A 135 -5.91 7.38 -3.98
C ASN A 135 -5.84 6.11 -4.85
N LEU A 136 -4.70 5.43 -4.91
CA LEU A 136 -4.57 4.18 -5.64
C LEU A 136 -5.40 3.06 -5.01
N CYS A 137 -5.41 2.94 -3.68
CA CYS A 137 -6.28 2.00 -2.97
C CYS A 137 -7.75 2.26 -3.31
N LEU A 138 -8.20 3.52 -3.24
CA LEU A 138 -9.57 3.90 -3.55
C LEU A 138 -9.97 3.56 -5.00
N ILE A 139 -9.12 3.92 -5.97
CA ILE A 139 -9.35 3.62 -7.39
C ILE A 139 -9.49 2.11 -7.60
N TYR A 140 -8.63 1.31 -6.98
CA TYR A 140 -8.65 -0.14 -7.17
C TYR A 140 -9.86 -0.80 -6.50
N ILE A 141 -10.28 -0.31 -5.33
CA ILE A 141 -11.52 -0.76 -4.68
C ILE A 141 -12.73 -0.49 -5.58
N HIS A 142 -12.85 0.72 -6.14
CA HIS A 142 -13.94 1.05 -7.07
C HIS A 142 -13.90 0.21 -8.35
N TYR A 143 -12.70 -0.06 -8.87
CA TYR A 143 -12.51 -0.97 -10.00
C TYR A 143 -13.05 -2.36 -9.67
N LEU A 144 -12.61 -2.97 -8.57
CA LEU A 144 -13.03 -4.32 -8.18
C LEU A 144 -14.53 -4.43 -7.94
N TRP A 145 -15.16 -3.38 -7.42
CA TRP A 145 -16.60 -3.36 -7.19
C TRP A 145 -17.40 -3.62 -8.48
N THR A 146 -16.92 -3.11 -9.60
CA THR A 146 -17.62 -3.17 -10.90
C THR A 146 -17.03 -4.20 -11.87
N ALA A 147 -15.84 -4.71 -11.57
CA ALA A 147 -15.11 -5.62 -12.44
C ALA A 147 -15.60 -7.09 -12.32
N PRO A 148 -15.36 -7.92 -13.36
CA PRO A 148 -15.61 -9.37 -13.30
C PRO A 148 -14.91 -10.09 -12.14
N GLU A 149 -13.80 -9.52 -11.66
CA GLU A 149 -12.98 -9.98 -10.53
C GLU A 149 -13.48 -9.51 -9.16
N SER A 150 -14.75 -9.08 -9.05
CA SER A 150 -15.34 -8.61 -7.78
C SER A 150 -15.28 -9.63 -6.63
N CYS A 151 -15.12 -10.93 -6.93
CA CYS A 151 -14.87 -11.96 -5.93
C CYS A 151 -13.57 -11.73 -5.13
N LEU A 152 -12.61 -10.99 -5.67
CA LEU A 152 -11.35 -10.65 -5.00
C LEU A 152 -11.49 -9.45 -4.06
N LEU A 153 -12.63 -8.76 -4.06
CA LEU A 153 -12.82 -7.53 -3.30
C LEU A 153 -12.60 -7.74 -1.79
N ALA A 154 -13.14 -8.80 -1.21
CA ALA A 154 -12.99 -9.07 0.23
C ALA A 154 -11.52 -9.29 0.61
N ILE A 155 -10.79 -10.08 -0.20
CA ILE A 155 -9.36 -10.34 -0.01
C ILE A 155 -8.58 -9.03 -0.09
N ARG A 156 -8.86 -8.20 -1.11
CA ARG A 156 -8.16 -6.94 -1.33
C ARG A 156 -8.50 -5.88 -0.29
N LEU A 157 -9.72 -5.86 0.24
CA LEU A 157 -10.07 -5.02 1.37
C LEU A 157 -9.30 -5.41 2.63
N ASN A 158 -9.07 -6.70 2.88
CA ASN A 158 -8.21 -7.13 3.98
C ASN A 158 -6.74 -6.75 3.74
N ASP A 159 -6.25 -6.86 2.50
CA ASP A 159 -4.90 -6.39 2.16
C ASP A 159 -4.74 -4.87 2.42
N PHE A 160 -5.68 -4.03 1.97
CA PHE A 160 -5.62 -2.58 2.17
C PHE A 160 -5.88 -2.16 3.61
N PHE A 161 -6.77 -2.87 4.30
CA PHE A 161 -7.21 -2.55 5.64
C PHE A 161 -7.17 -3.82 6.51
N PRO A 162 -6.00 -4.21 7.04
CA PRO A 162 -5.85 -5.43 7.81
C PRO A 162 -6.80 -5.50 9.00
N GLY A 163 -7.44 -6.65 9.20
CA GLY A 163 -8.43 -6.85 10.27
C GLY A 163 -9.79 -6.20 10.02
N SER A 164 -10.09 -5.85 8.76
CA SER A 164 -11.39 -5.29 8.39
C SER A 164 -12.45 -6.32 8.01
N VAL A 165 -12.03 -7.55 7.76
CA VAL A 165 -12.92 -8.66 7.36
C VAL A 165 -12.76 -9.79 8.36
N ASP A 166 -13.84 -10.14 9.05
CA ASP A 166 -13.85 -11.25 10.00
C ASP A 166 -13.53 -12.57 9.29
N GLY A 167 -12.64 -13.37 9.87
CA GLY A 167 -12.19 -14.64 9.29
C GLY A 167 -10.97 -14.55 8.35
N PHE A 168 -10.52 -13.34 7.99
CA PHE A 168 -9.25 -13.14 7.29
C PHE A 168 -8.16 -12.72 8.27
N GLN A 169 -7.34 -13.68 8.71
CA GLN A 169 -6.15 -13.43 9.55
C GLN A 169 -4.85 -13.39 8.74
N GLU A 170 -4.93 -13.45 7.42
CA GLU A 170 -3.73 -13.35 6.60
C GLU A 170 -3.11 -11.95 6.72
N PRO A 171 -1.79 -11.86 6.92
CA PRO A 171 -1.09 -10.59 6.91
C PRO A 171 -1.24 -9.94 5.54
N SER A 172 -1.27 -8.60 5.52
CA SER A 172 -1.34 -7.86 4.26
C SER A 172 -0.17 -8.22 3.35
N SER A 173 -0.46 -8.39 2.07
CA SER A 173 0.57 -8.51 1.03
C SER A 173 1.26 -7.19 0.69
N PHE A 174 0.82 -6.06 1.25
CA PHE A 174 1.38 -4.74 0.97
C PHE A 174 2.43 -4.29 1.98
N LEU A 175 3.62 -3.99 1.45
CA LEU A 175 4.77 -3.59 2.26
C LEU A 175 4.60 -2.23 2.95
N PHE A 176 3.72 -1.35 2.45
CA PHE A 176 3.59 0.00 3.00
C PHE A 176 3.10 -0.02 4.45
N HIS A 177 2.40 -1.07 4.90
CA HIS A 177 1.88 -1.17 6.27
C HIS A 177 2.95 -1.30 7.35
N GLU A 178 4.17 -1.70 6.99
CA GLU A 178 5.27 -1.89 7.94
C GLU A 178 5.80 -0.55 8.48
N ASP A 179 5.77 0.49 7.65
CA ASP A 179 6.46 1.76 7.92
C ASP A 179 5.49 2.95 8.10
N LEU A 180 4.18 2.71 8.19
CA LEU A 180 3.23 3.78 8.50
C LEU A 180 3.35 4.24 9.95
N SER A 181 3.49 5.55 10.13
CA SER A 181 3.32 6.23 11.42
C SER A 181 1.86 6.18 11.88
N GLU A 182 1.61 6.45 13.16
CA GLU A 182 0.26 6.45 13.73
C GLU A 182 -0.70 7.41 13.02
N ASP A 183 -0.23 8.60 12.66
CA ASP A 183 -1.06 9.57 11.93
C ASP A 183 -1.36 9.10 10.50
N GLU A 184 -0.41 8.44 9.84
CA GLU A 184 -0.65 7.86 8.52
C GLU A 184 -1.60 6.65 8.61
N ARG A 185 -1.48 5.82 9.64
CA ARG A 185 -2.44 4.73 9.89
C ARG A 185 -3.86 5.26 10.07
N ARG A 186 -4.03 6.40 10.74
CA ARG A 186 -5.34 7.06 10.86
C ARG A 186 -5.92 7.44 9.51
N VAL A 187 -5.10 7.94 8.57
CA VAL A 187 -5.55 8.24 7.20
C VAL A 187 -6.12 6.99 6.51
N PHE A 188 -5.51 5.82 6.71
CA PHE A 188 -6.03 4.57 6.15
C PHE A 188 -7.27 4.06 6.87
N THR A 189 -7.40 4.31 8.18
CA THR A 189 -8.64 4.05 8.93
C THR A 189 -9.78 4.93 8.43
N GLU A 190 -9.54 6.22 8.21
CA GLU A 190 -10.52 7.14 7.62
C GLU A 190 -10.92 6.70 6.21
N LEU A 191 -9.95 6.27 5.39
CA LEU A 191 -10.21 5.72 4.07
C LEU A 191 -11.08 4.44 4.13
N LYS A 192 -10.83 3.56 5.09
CA LYS A 192 -11.64 2.36 5.33
C LYS A 192 -13.08 2.74 5.63
N ASP A 193 -13.29 3.72 6.52
CA ASP A 193 -14.62 4.18 6.91
C ASP A 193 -15.36 4.84 5.74
N GLU A 194 -14.64 5.63 4.93
CA GLU A 194 -15.15 6.25 3.70
C GLU A 194 -15.58 5.19 2.67
N CYS A 195 -14.74 4.17 2.43
CA CYS A 195 -15.05 3.06 1.54
C CYS A 195 -16.26 2.27 2.05
N SER A 196 -16.28 1.93 3.34
CA SER A 196 -17.35 1.15 3.97
C SER A 196 -18.70 1.87 3.89
N THR A 197 -18.70 3.18 4.15
CA THR A 197 -19.89 4.02 4.05
C THR A 197 -20.39 4.09 2.61
N SER A 198 -19.48 4.33 1.65
CA SER A 198 -19.83 4.40 0.23
C SER A 198 -20.44 3.10 -0.28
N MET A 199 -19.86 1.95 0.10
CA MET A 199 -20.38 0.63 -0.26
C MET A 199 -21.78 0.38 0.31
N LYS A 200 -21.99 0.71 1.59
CA LYS A 200 -23.31 0.56 2.24
C LYS A 200 -24.37 1.40 1.54
N THR A 201 -24.09 2.68 1.26
CA THR A 201 -25.02 3.56 0.58
C THR A 201 -25.40 3.05 -0.82
N ILE A 202 -24.44 2.49 -1.56
CA ILE A 202 -24.71 1.89 -2.88
C ILE A 202 -25.63 0.67 -2.74
N LEU A 203 -25.36 -0.21 -1.78
CA LEU A 203 -26.18 -1.41 -1.54
C LEU A 203 -27.60 -1.08 -1.09
N GLU A 204 -27.76 -0.08 -0.21
CA GLU A 204 -29.06 0.41 0.23
C GLU A 204 -29.86 0.94 -0.97
N TRP A 205 -29.24 1.77 -1.81
CA TRP A 205 -29.87 2.28 -3.03
C TRP A 205 -30.28 1.16 -3.99
N GLU A 206 -29.42 0.15 -4.19
CA GLU A 206 -29.74 -1.00 -5.05
C GLU A 206 -30.94 -1.80 -4.50
N SER A 207 -31.00 -2.01 -3.18
CA SER A 207 -32.12 -2.69 -2.53
C SER A 207 -33.44 -1.94 -2.71
N GLU A 208 -33.45 -0.62 -2.52
CA GLU A 208 -34.63 0.22 -2.75
C GLU A 208 -35.13 0.14 -4.20
N GLN A 209 -34.21 0.15 -5.18
CA GLN A 209 -34.59 0.01 -6.59
C GLN A 209 -35.18 -1.37 -6.90
N GLU A 210 -34.67 -2.44 -6.27
CA GLU A 210 -35.24 -3.78 -6.45
C GLU A 210 -36.64 -3.89 -5.86
N GLU A 211 -36.91 -3.31 -4.69
CA GLU A 211 -38.24 -3.31 -4.09
C GLU A 211 -39.24 -2.55 -4.95
N LEU A 212 -38.87 -1.35 -5.43
CA LEU A 212 -39.70 -0.57 -6.36
C LEU A 212 -39.99 -1.31 -7.67
N ALA A 213 -39.01 -2.04 -8.21
CA ALA A 213 -39.20 -2.85 -9.41
C ALA A 213 -40.13 -4.05 -9.18
N ARG A 214 -40.14 -4.63 -7.97
CA ARG A 214 -41.06 -5.73 -7.59
C ARG A 214 -42.49 -5.24 -7.34
N GLU A 215 -42.66 -4.00 -6.88
CA GLU A 215 -44.00 -3.41 -6.65
C GLU A 215 -44.70 -2.95 -7.94
N GLN A 216 -43.93 -2.73 -9.02
CA GLN A 216 -44.45 -2.24 -10.31
C GLN A 216 -44.67 -3.34 -11.38
N GLY A 217 -44.33 -4.60 -11.08
CA GLY A 217 -44.48 -5.76 -11.98
C GLY A 217 -45.52 -6.76 -11.49
#